data_AF-A0A2W6D9Y2-F1
#
_entry.id   AF-A0A2W6D9Y2-F1
#
_cell.length_a   1.000
_cell.length_b   1.000
_cell.length_c   1.000
_cell.angle_alpha   90.00
_cell.angle_beta   90.00
_cell.angle_gamma   90.00
#
_symmetry.space_group_name_H-M   'P 1'
#
loop_
_entity.id
_entity.type
_entity.pdbx_description
1 polymer ?
#
loop_
_entity_poly.entity_id
_entity_poly.type
_entity_poly.pdbx_seq_one_letter_code
_entity_poly.pdbx_strand_id
1 'polypeptide(L)'
;MNRTELRGWIEDALTRHDRDTRERTETVENVTVEEIVDAVWGRLPLTIRRQTSRAQVQASLTMLTLRHGIAMTRDDVDTTPGLES
;
A
#
# COMPACT_ATOMS: atom_id res chain seq x y z
N MET A 1 2.55 20.28 4.25
CA MET A 1 3.06 18.97 3.81
C MET A 1 2.58 18.69 2.39
N ASN A 2 3.50 18.39 1.45
CA ASN A 2 3.10 18.11 0.07
C ASN A 2 2.61 16.66 -0.10
N ARG A 3 1.67 16.46 -1.01
CA ARG A 3 1.08 15.14 -1.32
C ARG A 3 2.15 14.11 -1.72
N THR A 4 3.18 14.55 -2.45
CA THR A 4 4.31 13.70 -2.87
C THR A 4 5.15 13.24 -1.68
N GLU A 5 5.40 14.11 -0.70
CA GLU A 5 6.13 13.74 0.52
C GLU A 5 5.33 12.76 1.36
N LEU A 6 4.03 13.01 1.55
CA LEU A 6 3.14 12.10 2.27
C LEU A 6 3.10 10.72 1.60
N ARG A 7 3.04 10.70 0.26
CA ARG A 7 3.08 9.46 -0.51
C ARG A 7 4.37 8.70 -0.27
N GLY A 8 5.53 9.35 -0.30
CA GLY A 8 6.82 8.69 -0.06
C GLY A 8 6.91 8.06 1.34
N TRP A 9 6.39 8.74 2.37
CA TRP A 9 6.32 8.19 3.72
C TRP A 9 5.37 6.99 3.83
N ILE A 10 4.24 7.02 3.13
CA ILE A 10 3.28 5.90 3.09
C ILE A 10 3.88 4.70 2.34
N GLU A 11 4.54 4.93 1.21
CA GLU A 11 5.20 3.87 0.42
C GLU A 11 6.32 3.19 1.24
N ASP A 12 7.19 3.95 1.92
CA ASP A 12 8.23 3.38 2.80
C ASP A 12 7.63 2.56 3.96
N ALA A 13 6.59 3.10 4.62
CA ALA A 13 5.92 2.39 5.71
C ALA A 13 5.26 1.09 5.24
N LEU A 14 4.65 1.10 4.04
CA LEU A 14 4.02 -0.07 3.44
C LEU A 14 5.05 -1.13 3.04
N THR A 15 6.16 -0.76 2.40
CA THR A 15 7.25 -1.69 2.05
C THR A 15 7.82 -2.38 3.29
N ARG A 16 8.01 -1.63 4.39
CA ARG A 16 8.47 -2.21 5.65
C ARG A 16 7.42 -3.09 6.30
N HIS A 17 6.13 -2.82 6.11
CA HIS A 17 5.06 -3.68 6.62
C HIS A 17 5.00 -4.97 5.84
N ASP A 18 4.97 -4.91 4.50
CA ASP A 18 5.00 -6.07 3.62
C ASP A 18 6.22 -6.97 3.89
N ARG A 19 7.40 -6.36 4.11
CA ARG A 19 8.60 -7.11 4.49
C ARG A 19 8.45 -7.80 5.86
N ASP A 20 8.02 -7.09 6.90
CA ASP A 20 7.82 -7.65 8.24
C ASP A 20 6.82 -8.81 8.22
N THR A 21 5.72 -8.63 7.50
CA THR A 21 4.68 -9.65 7.36
C THR A 21 5.20 -10.89 6.62
N ARG A 22 6.00 -10.72 5.56
CA ARG A 22 6.69 -11.83 4.88
C ARG A 22 7.70 -12.53 5.79
N GLU A 23 8.49 -11.78 6.54
CA GLU A 23 9.50 -12.31 7.47
C GLU A 23 8.84 -13.11 8.62
N ARG A 24 7.60 -12.77 9.00
CA ARG A 24 6.86 -13.44 10.08
C ARG A 24 6.08 -14.68 9.64
N THR A 25 6.09 -15.02 8.34
CA THR A 25 5.35 -16.17 7.75
C THR A 25 3.87 -16.20 8.17
N GLU A 26 3.30 -15.03 8.50
CA GLU A 26 1.90 -14.91 8.86
C GLU A 26 1.13 -14.89 7.55
N THR A 27 0.36 -15.94 7.27
CA THR A 27 -0.48 -15.97 6.08
C THR A 27 -1.45 -14.82 6.18
N VAL A 28 -1.26 -13.80 5.34
CA VAL A 28 -1.98 -12.53 5.29
C VAL A 28 -3.38 -12.74 4.72
N GLU A 29 -4.13 -13.70 5.25
CA GLU A 29 -5.45 -14.03 4.72
C GLU A 29 -6.50 -13.04 5.23
N ASN A 30 -6.16 -12.18 6.20
CA ASN A 30 -7.13 -11.29 6.85
C ASN A 30 -6.59 -9.92 7.28
N VAL A 31 -5.57 -9.38 6.61
CA VAL A 31 -5.13 -8.01 6.89
C VAL A 31 -6.15 -7.03 6.31
N THR A 32 -6.85 -6.32 7.20
CA THR A 32 -7.85 -5.32 6.80
C THR A 32 -7.17 -4.00 6.42
N VAL A 33 -7.89 -3.17 5.65
CA VAL A 33 -7.42 -1.81 5.33
C VAL A 33 -7.17 -0.99 6.60
N GLU A 34 -7.96 -1.20 7.65
CA GLU A 34 -7.80 -0.50 8.93
C GLU A 34 -6.50 -0.87 9.65
N GLU A 35 -6.14 -2.16 9.63
CA GLU A 35 -4.88 -2.67 10.18
C GLU A 35 -3.67 -2.07 9.44
N ILE A 36 -3.74 -1.99 8.11
CA ILE A 36 -2.69 -1.35 7.29
C ILE A 36 -2.59 0.13 7.60
N VAL A 37 -3.73 0.83 7.70
CA VAL A 37 -3.75 2.26 8.05
C VAL A 37 -3.15 2.48 9.43
N ASP A 38 -3.44 1.63 10.42
CA ASP A 38 -2.87 1.75 11.76
C ASP A 38 -1.37 1.48 11.78
N ALA A 39 -0.92 0.42 11.11
CA ALA A 39 0.49 0.07 11.00
C ALA A 39 1.30 1.17 10.27
N VAL A 40 0.74 1.76 9.22
CA VAL A 40 1.34 2.90 8.51
C VAL A 40 1.35 4.13 9.41
N TRP A 41 0.22 4.46 10.05
CA TRP A 41 0.10 5.61 10.93
C TRP A 41 1.07 5.55 12.12
N GLY A 42 1.22 4.38 12.73
CA GLY A 42 2.16 4.15 13.84
C GLY A 42 3.61 4.38 13.46
N ARG A 43 3.99 4.09 12.21
CA ARG A 43 5.35 4.30 11.68
C ARG A 43 5.63 5.72 11.22
N LEU A 44 4.61 6.55 11.02
CA LEU A 44 4.81 7.94 10.59
C LEU A 44 5.48 8.77 11.69
N PRO A 45 6.46 9.63 11.35
CA PRO A 45 7.06 10.57 12.32
C PRO A 45 5.97 11.47 12.94
N LEU A 46 6.14 11.83 14.22
CA LEU A 46 5.16 12.69 14.92
C LEU A 46 4.94 14.01 14.17
N THR A 47 6.00 14.60 13.61
CA THR A 47 5.95 15.81 12.80
C THR A 47 5.04 15.67 11.58
N ILE A 48 4.99 14.48 10.98
CA ILE A 48 4.13 14.16 9.85
C ILE A 48 2.69 13.97 10.31
N ARG A 49 2.47 13.19 11.38
CA ARG A 49 1.14 12.97 11.98
C ARG A 49 0.45 14.25 12.43
N ARG A 50 1.20 15.29 12.79
CA ARG A 50 0.65 16.62 13.12
C ARG A 50 0.22 17.44 11.90
N GLN A 51 0.65 17.06 10.71
CA GLN A 51 0.41 17.77 9.45
C GLN A 51 -0.53 17.02 8.50
N THR A 52 -0.93 15.80 8.86
CA THR A 52 -1.86 14.98 8.09
C THR A 52 -2.90 14.33 9.00
N SER A 53 -3.89 13.67 8.42
CA SER A 53 -4.97 12.98 9.14
C SER A 53 -5.06 11.52 8.71
N ARG A 54 -5.59 10.64 9.58
CA ARG A 54 -5.83 9.22 9.23
C ARG A 54 -6.66 9.07 7.96
N ALA A 55 -7.65 9.94 7.76
CA ALA A 55 -8.46 9.97 6.53
C ALA A 55 -7.62 10.28 5.26
N GLN A 56 -6.60 11.15 5.36
CA GLN A 56 -5.70 11.44 4.23
C GLN A 56 -4.75 10.28 3.94
N VAL A 57 -4.29 9.58 4.97
CA VAL A 57 -3.49 8.35 4.82
C VAL A 57 -4.33 7.25 4.18
N GLN A 58 -5.57 7.04 4.64
CA GLN A 58 -6.52 6.10 4.02
C GLN A 58 -6.78 6.44 2.56
N ALA A 59 -7.12 7.70 2.24
CA ALA A 59 -7.36 8.12 0.85
C ALA A 59 -6.13 7.92 -0.04
N SER A 60 -4.92 8.16 0.49
CA SER A 60 -3.67 7.95 -0.24
C SER A 60 -3.35 6.47 -0.44
N LEU A 61 -3.62 5.61 0.55
CA LEU A 61 -3.51 4.16 0.45
C LEU A 61 -4.52 3.61 -0.55
N THR A 62 -5.78 4.03 -0.51
CA THR A 62 -6.80 3.64 -1.49
C THR A 62 -6.37 4.01 -2.92
N MET A 63 -5.84 5.22 -3.15
CA MET A 63 -5.32 5.59 -4.47
C MET A 63 -4.08 4.80 -4.89
N LEU A 64 -3.21 4.44 -3.94
CA LEU A 64 -2.04 3.60 -4.20
C LEU A 64 -2.47 2.18 -4.59
N THR A 65 -3.40 1.59 -3.83
CA THR A 65 -3.97 0.26 -4.11
C THR A 65 -4.76 0.24 -5.40
N LEU A 66 -5.57 1.27 -5.72
CA LEU A 66 -6.24 1.38 -7.01
C LEU A 66 -5.24 1.42 -8.17
N ARG A 67 -4.15 2.20 -8.02
CA ARG A 67 -3.09 2.27 -9.04
C ARG A 67 -2.33 0.95 -9.17
N HIS A 68 -2.07 0.26 -8.07
CA HIS A 68 -1.38 -1.03 -8.05
C HIS A 68 -2.28 -2.15 -8.57
N GLY A 69 -3.57 -2.13 -8.27
CA GLY A 69 -4.58 -3.04 -8.81
C GLY A 69 -4.75 -2.87 -10.32
N ILE A 70 -4.77 -1.63 -10.83
CA ILE A 70 -4.75 -1.37 -12.28
C ILE A 70 -3.42 -1.85 -12.92
N ALA A 71 -2.30 -1.72 -12.21
CA ALA A 71 -1.00 -2.20 -12.70
C ALA A 71 -0.92 -3.74 -12.72
N MET A 72 -1.45 -4.43 -11.71
CA MET A 72 -1.53 -5.90 -11.67
C MET A 72 -2.51 -6.44 -12.72
N THR A 73 -3.68 -5.82 -12.92
CA THR A 73 -4.60 -6.20 -14.01
C THR A 73 -3.97 -6.02 -15.39
N ARG A 74 -2.97 -5.15 -15.55
CA ARG A 74 -2.27 -4.99 -16.82
C ARG A 74 -1.20 -6.06 -17.05
N ASP A 75 -0.60 -6.59 -15.99
CA ASP A 75 0.43 -7.64 -16.06
C ASP A 75 -0.21 -9.03 -16.37
N ASP A 76 -1.41 -9.31 -15.84
CA ASP A 76 -2.18 -10.53 -16.15
C ASP A 76 -2.76 -10.57 -17.59
N VAL A 77 -2.76 -9.44 -18.31
CA VAL A 77 -3.31 -9.35 -19.69
C VAL A 77 -2.20 -9.41 -20.76
N ASP A 78 -0.94 -9.61 -20.36
CA ASP A 78 0.19 -9.87 -21.27
C ASP A 78 0.73 -11.31 -21.13
N THR A 79 -0.17 -12.29 -20.97
CA THR A 79 0.16 -13.71 -21.18
C THR A 79 -0.72 -14.26 -22.31
N THR A 80 -0.17 -14.13 -23.53
CA THR A 80 -0.28 -15.08 -24.66
C THR A 80 -1.65 -15.29 -25.34
N PRO A 81 -1.94 -14.67 -26.50
CA PRO A 81 -2.81 -15.27 -27.51
C PRO A 81 -1.99 -16.25 -28.36
N GLY A 82 -1.63 -17.38 -27.75
CA GLY A 82 -1.12 -18.55 -28.45
C GLY A 82 -2.32 -19.28 -29.02
N LEU A 83 -2.62 -19.00 -30.28
CA LEU A 83 -3.64 -19.66 -31.08
C LEU A 83 -3.36 -21.17 -31.13
N GLU A 84 -4.15 -21.97 -30.41
CA GLU A 84 -4.19 -23.41 -30.57
C GLU A 84 -5.54 -23.81 -31.18
N SER A 85 -5.45 -24.47 -32.35
CA SER A 85 -6.47 -25.18 -33.16
C SER A 85 -7.32 -24.37 -34.14
#